data_AF-A0A972NBH5-F1
#
_entry.id   AF-A0A972NBH5-F1
#
_cell.length_a   1.000
_cell.length_b   1.000
_cell.length_c   1.000
_cell.angle_alpha   90.00
_cell.angle_beta   90.00
_cell.angle_gamma   90.00
#
_symmetry.space_group_name_H-M   'P 1'
#
loop_
_entity.id
_entity.type
_entity.pdbx_description
1 polymer ?
#
loop_
_entity_poly.entity_id
_entity_poly.type
_entity_poly.pdbx_seq_one_letter_code
_entity_poly.pdbx_strand_id
1 'polypeptide(L)' 'EQAAKGDENLMPLFIEAVERDATLGEITGVLRKVWGEYRPTV' A
#
# COMPACT_ATOMS: atom_id res chain seq x y z
N GLU A 1 2.28 -6.56 -2.71
CA GLU A 1 3.14 -6.78 -1.53
C GLU A 1 4.64 -6.71 -1.84
N GLN A 2 5.15 -7.31 -2.93
CA GLN A 2 6.60 -7.34 -3.22
C GLN A 2 7.24 -5.94 -3.28
N ALA A 3 6.69 -5.03 -4.09
CA ALA A 3 7.23 -3.67 -4.21
C ALA A 3 7.24 -2.90 -2.87
N ALA A 4 6.29 -3.18 -1.97
CA ALA A 4 6.22 -2.56 -0.64
C ALA A 4 7.26 -3.11 0.35
N LYS A 5 7.85 -4.28 0.07
CA LYS A 5 8.95 -4.85 0.88
C LYS A 5 10.32 -4.28 0.48
N GLY A 6 10.42 -3.73 -0.73
CA GLY A 6 11.63 -3.11 -1.25
C GLY A 6 11.56 -1.58 -1.18
N ASP A 7 12.45 -0.94 -1.94
CA ASP A 7 12.52 0.52 -2.11
C ASP A 7 12.09 0.93 -3.53
N GLU A 8 11.21 0.13 -4.13
CA GLU A 8 10.69 0.37 -5.47
C GLU A 8 9.67 1.52 -5.45
N ASN A 9 9.61 2.30 -6.53
CA ASN A 9 8.63 3.38 -6.63
C ASN A 9 7.20 2.81 -6.74
N LEU A 10 6.37 3.10 -5.74
CA LEU A 10 5.00 2.58 -5.64
C LEU A 10 3.97 3.39 -6.47
N MET A 11 4.32 4.60 -6.90
CA MET A 11 3.37 5.47 -7.62
C MET A 11 2.77 4.83 -8.88
N PRO A 12 3.53 4.15 -9.76
CA PRO A 12 2.96 3.47 -10.92
C PRO A 12 1.94 2.38 -10.54
N LEU A 13 2.19 1.65 -9.45
CA LEU A 13 1.31 0.59 -8.97
C LEU A 13 0.02 1.14 -8.38
N PHE A 14 0.07 2.31 -7.73
CA PHE A 14 -1.15 2.98 -7.25
C PHE A 14 -2.02 3.44 -8.41
N ILE A 15 -1.42 3.99 -9.47
CA ILE A 15 -2.14 4.40 -10.67
C ILE A 15 -2.82 3.19 -11.31
N GLU A 16 -2.10 2.09 -11.53
CA GLU A 16 -2.70 0.86 -12.10
C GLU A 16 -3.82 0.30 -11.20
N ALA A 17 -3.65 0.33 -9.89
CA ALA A 17 -4.65 -0.16 -8.95
C ALA A 17 -5.95 0.67 -9.04
N VAL A 18 -5.86 2.00 -9.04
CA VAL A 18 -7.07 2.85 -9.14
C VAL A 18 -7.71 2.79 -10.53
N GLU A 19 -6.94 2.61 -11.59
CA GLU A 19 -7.47 2.38 -12.95
C GLU A 19 -8.28 1.07 -13.06
N ARG A 20 -8.02 0.11 -12.18
CA ARG A 20 -8.76 -1.16 -12.07
C ARG A 20 -9.89 -1.10 -11.02
N ASP A 21 -10.33 0.09 -10.64
CA ASP A 21 -11.34 0.33 -9.60
C ASP A 21 -10.97 -0.24 -8.22
N ALA A 22 -9.68 -0.45 -7.95
CA ALA A 22 -9.26 -0.86 -6.61
C ALA A 22 -9.50 0.28 -5.63
N THR A 23 -10.05 -0.07 -4.47
CA THR A 23 -10.36 0.89 -3.42
C THR A 23 -9.12 1.24 -2.61
N LEU A 24 -9.16 2.41 -1.98
CA LEU A 24 -8.13 2.81 -1.02
C LEU A 24 -7.97 1.79 0.13
N GLY A 25 -9.06 1.15 0.55
CA GLY A 25 -9.04 0.11 1.58
C GLY A 25 -8.23 -1.12 1.17
N GLU A 26 -8.37 -1.56 -0.08
CA GLU A 26 -7.62 -2.70 -0.63
C GLU A 26 -6.13 -2.38 -0.75
N ILE A 27 -5.79 -1.19 -1.29
CA ILE A 27 -4.40 -0.75 -1.43
C ILE A 27 -3.75 -0.60 -0.05
N THR A 28 -4.37 0.15 0.86
CA THR A 28 -3.82 0.38 2.20
C THR A 28 -3.81 -0.88 3.05
N GLY A 29 -4.77 -1.79 2.88
CA GLY A 29 -4.80 -3.09 3.57
C GLY A 29 -3.58 -3.94 3.22
N VAL A 30 -3.16 -3.95 1.95
CA VAL A 30 -1.92 -4.62 1.51
C VAL A 30 -0.69 -3.96 2.13
N LEU A 31 -0.63 -2.62 2.17
CA LEU A 31 0.50 -1.90 2.75
C LEU A 31 0.63 -2.14 4.26
N ARG A 32 -0.49 -2.18 5.00
CA ARG A 32 -0.52 -2.46 6.44
C ARG A 32 -0.03 -3.85 6.80
N LYS A 33 -0.21 -4.85 5.93
CA LYS A 33 0.34 -6.20 6.15
C LYS A 33 1.87 -6.20 6.09
N VAL A 34 2.48 -5.30 5.33
CA VAL A 34 3.93 -5.23 5.15
C VAL A 34 4.58 -4.29 6.16
N TRP A 35 4.02 -3.11 6.38
CA TRP A 35 4.60 -2.07 7.24
C TRP A 35 4.02 -2.02 8.65
N GLY A 36 2.89 -2.71 8.88
CA GLY A 36 2.10 -2.54 10.08
C GLY A 36 1.24 -1.29 10.04
N GLU A 37 0.68 -0.95 11.19
CA GLU A 37 -0.10 0.26 11.41
C GLU A 37 0.64 1.18 12.37
N TYR A 38 0.59 2.49 12.12
CA TYR A 38 1.12 3.46 13.05
C TYR A 38 0.35 3.40 14.38
N ARG A 39 1.08 3.21 15.48
CA ARG A 39 0.53 3.23 16.84
C ARG A 39 1.11 4.44 17.58
N PRO A 40 0.30 5.46 17.88
CA PRO A 40 0.77 6.58 18.67
C PRO A 40 1.15 6.10 20.07
N THR A 41 2.33 6.51 20.55
CA THR A 41 2.73 6.34 21.95
C THR A 41 2.03 7.40 22.78
N VAL A 42 1.03 6.97 23.55
CA VAL A 42 0.36 7.77 24.58
C VAL A 42 1.24 7.98 25.79
#